data_AF-A0A2J7ZM87-F1
#
_entry.id   AF-A0A2J7ZM87-F1
#
_cell.length_a   1.000
_cell.length_b   1.000
_cell.length_c   1.000
_cell.angle_alpha   90.00
_cell.angle_beta   90.00
_cell.angle_gamma   90.00
#
_symmetry.space_group_name_H-M   'P 1'
#
loop_
_entity.id
_entity.type
_entity.pdbx_description
1 polymer ?
#
loop_
_entity_poly.entity_id
_entity_poly.type
_entity_poly.pdbx_seq_one_letter_code
_entity_poly.pdbx_strand_id
1 'polypeptide(L)'
;MSCGVTSTTAASCAGPQQREQRRRGATSTGATSRPTAAGGQDQDEDKDEGSSGLGGDDDDEDIGFGTSGNDGADDAAAALGPPPAVRYQRPLPLKDRKPLRARAETLARERRLVRVQLGQLGVTPAFLRSAAAALAAHELVRVKLGEGCGLERRAAAALLEAHLDCCAVHQVGFTVTLYRQSGLPRQANTLPVSGEEARAAETAAAAAEAAALAAEASVAKCVRKRAGQQPMVEGQRPPEFSVL
;
A
#
# COMPACT_ATOMS: atom_id res chain seq x y z
N MET A 1 -5.04 58.14 -13.92
CA MET A 1 -4.15 57.90 -12.77
C MET A 1 -3.60 56.50 -12.94
N SER A 2 -2.37 56.44 -13.47
CA SER A 2 -1.75 55.25 -14.00
C SER A 2 -0.55 54.92 -13.11
N CYS A 3 -0.60 53.81 -12.39
CA CYS A 3 0.51 53.33 -11.59
C CYS A 3 0.82 51.90 -12.05
N GLY A 4 1.80 51.77 -12.93
CA GLY A 4 2.41 50.50 -13.27
C GLY A 4 3.36 50.04 -12.16
N VAL A 5 3.48 48.72 -12.00
CA VAL A 5 4.60 48.11 -11.30
C VAL A 5 5.16 47.00 -12.18
N THR A 6 6.43 47.17 -12.47
CA THR A 6 7.27 46.39 -13.37
C THR A 6 7.72 45.07 -12.75
N SER A 7 7.78 44.08 -13.63
CA SER A 7 8.56 42.84 -13.61
C SER A 7 9.86 42.82 -12.78
N THR A 8 10.06 41.71 -12.05
CA THR A 8 11.39 41.22 -11.68
C THR A 8 11.56 39.79 -12.18
N THR A 9 12.45 39.65 -13.15
CA THR A 9 12.92 38.42 -13.78
C THR A 9 14.27 38.07 -13.16
N ALA A 10 14.47 36.84 -12.68
CA ALA A 10 15.79 36.25 -12.40
C ALA A 10 15.79 34.87 -13.08
N ALA A 11 16.50 34.64 -14.19
CA ALA A 11 17.97 34.43 -14.27
C ALA A 11 18.40 33.40 -13.22
N SER A 12 18.61 32.13 -13.56
CA SER A 12 19.75 31.58 -14.31
C SER A 12 20.46 30.61 -13.37
N CYS A 13 20.60 29.34 -13.78
CA CYS A 13 21.77 28.49 -13.49
C CYS A 13 21.63 27.19 -14.28
N ALA A 14 22.15 27.23 -15.50
CA ALA A 14 22.54 26.05 -16.24
C ALA A 14 23.70 25.35 -15.51
N GLY A 15 23.56 24.04 -15.28
CA GLY A 15 24.64 23.16 -14.83
C GLY A 15 24.93 22.11 -15.93
N PRO A 16 26.16 22.03 -16.46
CA PRO A 16 26.53 21.09 -17.52
C PRO A 16 27.14 19.79 -16.95
N GLN A 17 27.05 18.73 -17.77
CA GLN A 17 28.07 17.68 -17.94
C GLN A 17 28.50 16.84 -16.73
N GLN A 18 27.95 15.63 -16.63
CA GLN A 18 28.72 14.39 -16.43
C GLN A 18 28.08 13.34 -17.33
N ARG A 19 28.61 13.05 -18.52
CA ARG A 19 29.88 12.40 -18.84
C ARG A 19 29.95 10.98 -18.25
N GLU A 20 29.98 10.01 -19.17
CA GLU A 20 30.70 8.73 -19.01
C GLU A 20 30.12 7.78 -17.93
N GLN A 21 29.64 6.57 -18.20
CA GLN A 21 30.40 5.47 -18.78
C GLN A 21 29.47 4.30 -19.13
N ARG A 22 29.59 3.83 -20.37
CA ARG A 22 29.81 2.42 -20.76
C ARG A 22 29.48 1.37 -19.67
N ARG A 23 28.48 0.53 -19.92
CA ARG A 23 28.56 -0.97 -19.97
C ARG A 23 27.33 -1.50 -20.70
N ARG A 24 27.37 -1.60 -22.03
CA ARG A 24 27.41 -2.88 -22.78
C ARG A 24 27.52 -4.15 -21.90
N GLY A 25 26.50 -5.00 -22.02
CA GLY A 25 26.39 -6.39 -21.56
C GLY A 25 24.92 -6.79 -21.79
N ALA A 26 24.48 -7.40 -22.90
CA ALA A 26 24.98 -8.57 -23.62
C ALA A 26 25.15 -9.80 -22.72
N THR A 27 24.02 -10.39 -22.28
CA THR A 27 23.95 -11.79 -21.87
C THR A 27 22.64 -12.43 -22.33
N SER A 28 22.79 -13.28 -23.34
CA SER A 28 22.12 -14.58 -23.54
C SER A 28 20.60 -14.67 -23.42
N THR A 29 19.96 -14.69 -24.60
CA THR A 29 18.84 -15.57 -24.94
C THR A 29 19.12 -17.00 -24.50
N GLY A 30 18.54 -17.40 -23.36
CA GLY A 30 18.45 -18.78 -22.92
C GLY A 30 17.13 -19.38 -23.42
N ALA A 31 17.17 -19.99 -24.60
CA ALA A 31 16.12 -20.91 -25.04
C ALA A 31 16.14 -22.13 -24.11
N THR A 32 15.10 -22.30 -23.30
CA THR A 32 14.86 -23.56 -22.60
C THR A 32 13.67 -24.23 -23.27
N SER A 33 13.99 -25.06 -24.25
CA SER A 33 13.15 -26.12 -24.77
C SER A 33 12.65 -26.99 -23.61
N ARG A 34 11.34 -26.99 -23.38
CA ARG A 34 10.70 -27.97 -22.51
C ARG A 34 10.28 -29.17 -23.37
N PRO A 35 10.68 -30.40 -23.01
CA PRO A 35 10.34 -31.59 -23.77
C PRO A 35 8.85 -31.92 -23.63
N THR A 36 8.25 -32.19 -24.78
CA THR A 36 7.04 -32.98 -24.97
C THR A 36 7.25 -34.37 -24.36
N ALA A 37 6.55 -34.67 -23.26
CA ALA A 37 6.37 -36.03 -22.78
C ALA A 37 4.94 -36.46 -23.14
N ALA A 38 4.88 -37.40 -24.09
CA ALA A 38 3.72 -38.20 -24.41
C ALA A 38 3.38 -39.15 -23.25
N GLY A 39 2.10 -39.46 -23.12
CA GLY A 39 1.50 -40.35 -22.13
C GLY A 39 0.18 -39.71 -21.67
N GLY A 40 -0.99 -40.01 -22.24
CA GLY A 40 -1.45 -41.33 -22.68
C GLY A 40 -2.07 -42.04 -21.47
N GLN A 41 -3.33 -41.70 -21.20
CA GLN A 41 -4.29 -42.56 -20.48
C GLN A 41 -5.69 -42.07 -20.83
N ASP A 42 -6.23 -42.73 -21.83
CA ASP A 42 -7.64 -42.86 -22.14
C ASP A 42 -8.37 -43.39 -20.89
N GLN A 43 -9.35 -42.64 -20.41
CA GLN A 43 -10.48 -43.20 -19.67
C GLN A 43 -11.74 -42.58 -20.26
N ASP A 44 -12.27 -43.32 -21.22
CA ASP A 44 -13.67 -43.34 -21.59
C ASP A 44 -14.50 -43.65 -20.32
N GLU A 45 -15.28 -42.68 -19.86
CA GLU A 45 -16.55 -42.97 -19.20
C GLU A 45 -17.62 -42.08 -19.84
N ASP A 46 -18.27 -42.67 -20.85
CA ASP A 46 -19.61 -42.32 -21.28
C ASP A 46 -20.52 -42.15 -20.06
N LYS A 47 -21.05 -40.95 -19.85
CA LYS A 47 -22.27 -40.78 -19.06
C LYS A 47 -23.10 -39.58 -19.51
N ASP A 48 -24.21 -39.97 -20.11
CA ASP A 48 -25.51 -39.31 -20.14
C ASP A 48 -25.65 -38.06 -21.00
N GLU A 49 -25.98 -38.35 -22.26
CA GLU A 49 -26.94 -37.57 -23.04
C GLU A 49 -28.30 -37.59 -22.33
N GLY A 50 -28.74 -36.43 -21.82
CA GLY A 50 -30.12 -36.30 -21.37
C GLY A 50 -30.37 -35.17 -20.38
N SER A 51 -30.42 -33.93 -20.84
CA SER A 51 -31.65 -33.14 -20.65
C SER A 51 -31.66 -31.93 -21.59
N SER A 52 -32.52 -32.02 -22.60
CA SER A 52 -33.17 -30.86 -23.20
C SER A 52 -34.18 -30.32 -22.18
N GLY A 53 -33.67 -29.64 -21.16
CA GLY A 53 -34.46 -28.93 -20.16
C GLY A 53 -34.75 -27.53 -20.64
N LEU A 54 -35.93 -27.41 -21.26
CA LEU A 54 -36.87 -26.29 -21.24
C LEU A 54 -36.35 -24.94 -20.70
N GLY A 55 -36.57 -23.89 -21.50
CA GLY A 55 -36.41 -22.50 -21.10
C GLY A 55 -36.97 -22.24 -19.71
N GLY A 56 -36.12 -21.69 -18.86
CA GLY A 56 -36.53 -20.77 -17.82
C GLY A 56 -36.27 -19.39 -18.38
N ASP A 57 -37.36 -18.68 -18.67
CA ASP A 57 -37.37 -17.23 -18.78
C ASP A 57 -36.51 -16.61 -17.66
N ASP A 58 -35.92 -15.48 -18.03
CA ASP A 58 -35.06 -14.63 -17.24
C ASP A 58 -35.72 -14.21 -15.91
N ASP A 59 -35.72 -15.10 -14.93
CA ASP A 59 -35.71 -14.72 -13.53
C ASP A 59 -34.30 -14.19 -13.24
N ASP A 60 -34.05 -12.96 -13.71
CA ASP A 60 -33.21 -11.99 -13.02
C ASP A 60 -33.78 -11.88 -11.59
N GLU A 61 -33.49 -12.90 -10.77
CA GLU A 61 -33.47 -12.82 -9.32
C GLU A 61 -32.45 -11.73 -9.05
N ASP A 62 -33.00 -10.50 -9.04
CA ASP A 62 -32.45 -9.30 -8.47
C ASP A 62 -31.77 -9.75 -7.20
N ILE A 63 -30.46 -10.02 -7.29
CA ILE A 63 -29.57 -10.21 -6.17
C ILE A 63 -29.54 -8.83 -5.56
N GLY A 64 -30.65 -8.55 -4.87
CA GLY A 64 -31.05 -7.29 -4.32
C GLY A 64 -29.92 -6.95 -3.41
N PHE A 65 -29.06 -6.09 -3.93
CA PHE A 65 -27.84 -5.70 -3.28
C PHE A 65 -28.30 -4.72 -2.21
N GLY A 66 -28.96 -5.27 -1.18
CA GLY A 66 -29.86 -4.59 -0.27
C GLY A 66 -29.30 -3.23 0.04
N THR A 67 -30.00 -2.21 -0.43
CA THR A 67 -29.83 -0.83 0.01
C THR A 67 -30.45 -0.69 1.40
N SER A 68 -30.24 -1.69 2.27
CA SER A 68 -30.58 -1.63 3.68
C SER A 68 -29.85 -0.41 4.23
N GLY A 69 -30.65 0.52 4.77
CA GLY A 69 -30.30 1.88 5.13
C GLY A 69 -28.92 1.97 5.75
N ASN A 70 -28.10 2.82 5.14
CA ASN A 70 -26.74 3.10 5.58
C ASN A 70 -26.75 4.14 6.73
N ASP A 71 -27.76 4.07 7.62
CA ASP A 71 -28.09 5.12 8.60
C ASP A 71 -26.98 5.33 9.66
N GLY A 72 -25.99 4.44 9.74
CA GLY A 72 -24.81 4.59 10.59
C GLY A 72 -23.59 5.24 9.91
N ALA A 73 -23.67 5.55 8.61
CA ALA A 73 -22.54 6.14 7.87
C ALA A 73 -22.48 7.66 8.01
N ASP A 74 -23.60 8.31 8.35
CA ASP A 74 -23.73 9.77 8.32
C ASP A 74 -22.94 10.45 9.46
N ASP A 75 -22.90 9.85 10.66
CA ASP A 75 -22.16 10.40 11.80
C ASP A 75 -20.63 10.39 11.59
N ALA A 76 -20.10 9.34 10.96
CA ALA A 76 -18.67 9.23 10.68
C ALA A 76 -18.24 10.17 9.54
N ALA A 77 -19.11 10.39 8.56
CA ALA A 77 -18.87 11.32 7.47
C ALA A 77 -18.78 12.77 7.96
N ALA A 78 -19.57 13.15 8.96
CA ALA A 78 -19.57 14.50 9.52
C ALA A 78 -18.20 14.93 10.09
N ALA A 79 -17.46 14.00 10.69
CA ALA A 79 -16.14 14.28 11.28
C ALA A 79 -15.02 14.48 10.24
N LEU A 80 -15.18 13.93 9.03
CA LEU A 80 -14.16 13.96 7.97
C LEU A 80 -14.24 15.21 7.07
N GLY A 81 -15.27 16.03 7.28
CA GLY A 81 -15.56 17.20 6.44
C GLY A 81 -16.19 16.83 5.10
N PRO A 82 -16.57 17.82 4.29
CA PRO A 82 -17.25 17.58 3.02
C PRO A 82 -16.34 16.79 2.06
N PRO A 83 -16.91 15.83 1.30
CA PRO A 83 -16.15 15.11 0.29
C PRO A 83 -15.61 16.08 -0.77
N PRO A 84 -14.48 15.77 -1.40
CA PRO A 84 -13.86 16.63 -2.40
C PRO A 84 -14.82 16.83 -3.58
N ALA A 85 -15.00 18.08 -4.00
CA ALA A 85 -15.93 18.43 -5.07
C ALA A 85 -15.53 17.86 -6.44
N VAL A 86 -14.24 17.60 -6.64
CA VAL A 86 -13.68 17.11 -7.91
C VAL A 86 -13.16 15.69 -7.73
N ARG A 87 -13.76 14.77 -8.50
CA ARG A 87 -13.27 13.39 -8.68
C ARG A 87 -12.57 13.27 -10.03
N TYR A 88 -11.29 12.98 -9.99
CA TYR A 88 -10.42 12.75 -11.14
C TYR A 88 -10.48 11.30 -11.62
N GLN A 89 -10.72 10.34 -10.72
CA GLN A 89 -10.75 8.94 -11.06
C GLN A 89 -12.11 8.58 -11.67
N ARG A 90 -12.08 7.99 -12.87
CA ARG A 90 -13.30 7.45 -13.48
C ARG A 90 -13.77 6.21 -12.70
N PRO A 91 -15.08 6.07 -12.44
CA PRO A 91 -15.63 4.86 -11.87
C PRO A 91 -15.21 3.63 -12.70
N LEU A 92 -14.63 2.63 -12.04
CA LEU A 92 -14.09 1.46 -12.72
C LEU A 92 -15.19 0.43 -13.00
N PRO A 93 -15.41 -0.01 -14.25
CA PRO A 93 -16.41 -1.03 -14.56
C PRO A 93 -16.01 -2.39 -13.97
N LEU A 94 -17.00 -3.25 -13.73
CA LEU A 94 -16.81 -4.57 -13.10
C LEU A 94 -15.80 -5.46 -13.86
N LYS A 95 -15.74 -5.33 -15.19
CA LYS A 95 -14.83 -6.08 -16.06
C LYS A 95 -13.35 -5.79 -15.73
N ASP A 96 -13.03 -4.53 -15.45
CA ASP A 96 -11.67 -4.07 -15.16
C ASP A 96 -11.23 -4.38 -13.73
N ARG A 97 -12.18 -4.64 -12.82
CA ARG A 97 -11.88 -5.02 -11.43
C ARG A 97 -11.24 -6.40 -11.33
N LYS A 98 -11.62 -7.35 -12.21
CA LYS A 98 -11.10 -8.73 -12.20
C LYS A 98 -9.58 -8.80 -12.40
N PRO A 99 -8.97 -8.17 -13.43
CA PRO A 99 -7.51 -8.19 -13.58
C PRO A 99 -6.80 -7.45 -12.45
N LEU A 100 -7.36 -6.36 -11.93
CA LEU A 100 -6.77 -5.64 -10.79
C LEU A 100 -6.79 -6.48 -9.49
N ARG A 101 -7.88 -7.23 -9.26
CA ARG A 101 -7.97 -8.17 -8.15
C ARG A 101 -6.88 -9.24 -8.26
N ALA A 102 -6.71 -9.84 -9.43
CA ALA A 102 -5.66 -10.83 -9.66
C ALA A 102 -4.25 -10.25 -9.41
N ARG A 103 -3.98 -9.05 -9.94
CA ARG A 103 -2.71 -8.33 -9.71
C ARG A 103 -2.47 -8.06 -8.22
N ALA A 104 -3.48 -7.61 -7.50
CA ALA A 104 -3.39 -7.34 -6.06
C ALA A 104 -3.07 -8.61 -5.25
N GLU A 105 -3.69 -9.75 -5.58
CA GLU A 105 -3.39 -11.04 -4.93
C GLU A 105 -1.97 -11.52 -5.22
N THR A 106 -1.49 -11.39 -6.46
CA THR A 106 -0.09 -11.70 -6.80
C THR A 106 0.89 -10.85 -5.97
N LEU A 107 0.67 -9.54 -5.92
CA LEU A 107 1.50 -8.63 -5.12
C LEU A 107 1.42 -8.92 -3.62
N ALA A 108 0.27 -9.37 -3.13
CA ALA A 108 0.08 -9.75 -1.74
C ALA A 108 0.86 -11.03 -1.37
N ARG A 109 0.89 -12.02 -2.27
CA ARG A 109 1.69 -13.26 -2.13
C ARG A 109 3.19 -12.96 -2.14
N GLU A 110 3.62 -12.05 -3.01
CA GLU A 110 5.01 -11.57 -3.09
C GLU A 110 5.41 -10.63 -1.93
N ARG A 111 4.47 -10.26 -1.05
CA ARG A 111 4.67 -9.29 0.05
C ARG A 111 5.16 -7.90 -0.42
N ARG A 112 4.92 -7.55 -1.68
CA ARG A 112 5.26 -6.23 -2.27
C ARG A 112 4.12 -5.21 -2.17
N LEU A 113 2.91 -5.68 -1.86
CA LEU A 113 1.75 -4.82 -1.72
C LEU A 113 1.82 -4.01 -0.42
N VAL A 114 1.65 -2.69 -0.52
CA VAL A 114 1.59 -1.80 0.65
C VAL A 114 0.32 -2.05 1.44
N ARG A 115 0.48 -2.25 2.75
CA ARG A 115 -0.59 -2.49 3.70
C ARG A 115 -0.70 -1.30 4.64
N VAL A 116 -1.89 -0.70 4.71
CA VAL A 116 -2.18 0.39 5.66
C VAL A 116 -3.23 -0.11 6.64
N GLN A 117 -3.02 0.10 7.94
CA GLN A 117 -3.94 -0.38 8.97
C GLN A 117 -4.75 0.79 9.53
N LEU A 118 -6.06 0.61 9.63
CA LEU A 118 -6.98 1.49 10.34
C LEU A 118 -7.03 1.11 11.82
N GLY A 119 -6.96 2.11 12.69
CA GLY A 119 -7.07 1.94 14.14
C GLY A 119 -8.51 1.87 14.63
N GLN A 120 -8.70 1.87 15.95
CA GLN A 120 -10.01 1.89 16.61
C GLN A 120 -10.77 3.20 16.37
N LEU A 121 -10.06 4.31 16.19
CA LEU A 121 -10.62 5.62 15.86
C LEU A 121 -11.24 5.68 14.44
N GLY A 122 -11.15 4.60 13.67
CA GLY A 122 -11.69 4.52 12.32
C GLY A 122 -10.97 5.41 11.32
N VAL A 123 -11.73 5.91 10.34
CA VAL A 123 -11.21 6.75 9.26
C VAL A 123 -10.95 8.15 9.82
N THR A 124 -9.68 8.49 10.00
CA THR A 124 -9.25 9.82 10.46
C THR A 124 -8.64 10.62 9.31
N PRO A 125 -8.60 11.97 9.38
CA PRO A 125 -7.94 12.80 8.37
C PRO A 125 -6.44 12.45 8.21
N ALA A 126 -5.75 12.14 9.31
CA ALA A 126 -4.36 11.70 9.29
C ALA A 126 -4.19 10.39 8.51
N PHE A 127 -5.11 9.44 8.69
CA PHE A 127 -5.14 8.20 7.90
C PHE A 127 -5.36 8.50 6.42
N LEU A 128 -6.32 9.36 6.07
CA LEU A 128 -6.58 9.72 4.67
C LEU A 128 -5.34 10.30 3.98
N ARG A 129 -4.58 11.16 4.67
CA ARG A 129 -3.31 11.71 4.14
C ARG A 129 -2.26 10.63 3.90
N SER A 130 -2.10 9.69 4.84
CA SER A 130 -1.18 8.56 4.70
C SER A 130 -1.61 7.62 3.56
N ALA A 131 -2.89 7.26 3.51
CA ALA A 131 -3.45 6.44 2.44
C ALA A 131 -3.31 7.10 1.07
N ALA A 132 -3.53 8.42 0.98
CA ALA A 132 -3.32 9.17 -0.26
C ALA A 132 -1.85 9.22 -0.69
N ALA A 133 -0.90 9.25 0.27
CA ALA A 133 0.53 9.15 -0.04
C ALA A 133 0.87 7.76 -0.60
N ALA A 134 0.36 6.72 0.07
CA ALA A 134 0.54 5.34 -0.35
C ALA A 134 -0.08 5.09 -1.73
N LEU A 135 -1.27 5.62 -2.02
CA LEU A 135 -1.94 5.51 -3.33
C LEU A 135 -1.25 6.32 -4.43
N ALA A 136 -0.53 7.39 -4.08
CA ALA A 136 0.25 8.17 -5.05
C ALA A 136 1.54 7.44 -5.45
N ALA A 137 2.20 6.79 -4.48
CA ALA A 137 3.42 6.00 -4.72
C ALA A 137 3.11 4.60 -5.31
N HIS A 138 1.97 4.02 -4.93
CA HIS A 138 1.54 2.68 -5.31
C HIS A 138 0.13 2.74 -5.87
N GLU A 139 -0.06 2.25 -7.10
CA GLU A 139 -1.37 2.21 -7.74
C GLU A 139 -2.39 1.34 -6.97
N LEU A 140 -1.90 0.35 -6.21
CA LEU A 140 -2.70 -0.60 -5.44
C LEU A 140 -2.28 -0.59 -3.97
N VAL A 141 -3.25 -0.42 -3.08
CA VAL A 141 -3.04 -0.40 -1.63
C VAL A 141 -4.07 -1.30 -0.96
N ARG A 142 -3.63 -2.10 0.02
CA ARG A 142 -4.52 -2.92 0.84
C ARG A 142 -4.70 -2.29 2.21
N VAL A 143 -5.92 -1.87 2.50
CA VAL A 143 -6.29 -1.29 3.79
C VAL A 143 -6.83 -2.41 4.69
N LYS A 144 -6.26 -2.59 5.87
CA LYS A 144 -6.78 -3.49 6.90
C LYS A 144 -7.57 -2.67 7.93
N LEU A 145 -8.86 -2.96 8.05
CA LEU A 145 -9.73 -2.45 9.10
C LEU A 145 -9.34 -3.09 10.44
N GLY A 146 -9.08 -2.26 11.44
CA GLY A 146 -8.81 -2.72 12.80
C GLY A 146 -10.07 -3.26 13.47
N GLU A 147 -9.86 -4.17 14.42
CA GLU A 147 -10.91 -4.64 15.33
C GLU A 147 -11.35 -3.45 16.20
N GLY A 148 -12.64 -3.11 16.16
CA GLY A 148 -13.19 -1.96 16.89
C GLY A 148 -13.30 -0.65 16.10
N CYS A 149 -13.11 -0.65 14.77
CA CYS A 149 -13.37 0.51 13.92
C CYS A 149 -14.84 1.00 13.98
N GLY A 150 -15.78 0.15 14.43
CA GLY A 150 -17.21 0.47 14.50
C GLY A 150 -17.92 0.64 13.14
N LEU A 151 -17.16 0.78 12.05
CA LEU A 151 -17.67 0.94 10.70
C LEU A 151 -17.86 -0.40 10.00
N GLU A 152 -18.98 -0.53 9.29
CA GLU A 152 -19.20 -1.63 8.38
C GLU A 152 -18.20 -1.57 7.20
N ARG A 153 -17.81 -2.73 6.69
CA ARG A 153 -16.80 -2.85 5.64
C ARG A 153 -17.19 -2.12 4.36
N ARG A 154 -18.48 -2.23 3.99
CA ARG A 154 -19.04 -1.58 2.81
C ARG A 154 -19.10 -0.06 2.98
N ALA A 155 -19.51 0.41 4.15
CA ALA A 155 -19.51 1.82 4.51
C ALA A 155 -18.08 2.40 4.51
N ALA A 156 -17.11 1.70 5.12
CA ALA A 156 -15.71 2.10 5.11
C ALA A 156 -15.14 2.19 3.68
N ALA A 157 -15.45 1.21 2.81
CA ALA A 157 -15.04 1.27 1.41
C ALA A 157 -15.65 2.48 0.68
N ALA A 158 -16.95 2.73 0.85
CA ALA A 158 -17.63 3.88 0.24
C ALA A 158 -17.06 5.23 0.71
N LEU A 159 -16.77 5.36 2.01
CA LEU A 159 -16.11 6.54 2.57
C LEU A 159 -14.72 6.74 1.96
N LEU A 160 -13.91 5.68 1.88
CA LEU A 160 -12.57 5.76 1.31
C LEU A 160 -12.61 6.13 -0.19
N GLU A 161 -13.53 5.56 -0.96
CA GLU A 161 -13.74 5.93 -2.37
C GLU A 161 -14.13 7.41 -2.51
N ALA A 162 -15.03 7.89 -1.66
CA ALA A 162 -15.49 9.26 -1.69
C ALA A 162 -14.39 10.28 -1.33
N HIS A 163 -13.56 9.98 -0.33
CA HIS A 163 -12.56 10.89 0.20
C HIS A 163 -11.17 10.81 -0.46
N LEU A 164 -10.83 9.71 -1.15
CA LEU A 164 -9.49 9.49 -1.73
C LEU A 164 -9.46 9.46 -3.27
N ASP A 165 -10.60 9.61 -3.95
CA ASP A 165 -10.71 9.44 -5.40
C ASP A 165 -10.26 8.06 -5.90
N CYS A 166 -10.52 7.03 -5.11
CA CYS A 166 -10.08 5.69 -5.45
C CYS A 166 -11.27 4.80 -5.77
N CYS A 167 -10.98 3.64 -6.36
CA CYS A 167 -11.96 2.59 -6.60
C CYS A 167 -11.64 1.39 -5.71
N ALA A 168 -12.61 0.92 -4.94
CA ALA A 168 -12.54 -0.32 -4.20
C ALA A 168 -12.71 -1.49 -5.16
N VAL A 169 -11.60 -2.19 -5.40
CA VAL A 169 -11.56 -3.33 -6.33
C VAL A 169 -12.13 -4.57 -5.67
N HIS A 170 -11.77 -4.80 -4.41
CA HIS A 170 -12.09 -6.03 -3.70
C HIS A 170 -12.19 -5.81 -2.19
N GLN A 171 -13.12 -6.51 -1.55
CA GLN A 171 -13.32 -6.51 -0.11
C GLN A 171 -13.23 -7.96 0.38
N VAL A 172 -12.31 -8.25 1.30
CA VAL A 172 -12.06 -9.60 1.86
C VAL A 172 -11.95 -9.50 3.36
N GLY A 173 -12.93 -10.06 4.09
CA GLY A 173 -12.94 -9.96 5.54
C GLY A 173 -12.79 -8.50 5.98
N PHE A 174 -11.82 -8.20 6.83
CA PHE A 174 -11.49 -6.84 7.28
C PHE A 174 -10.50 -6.10 6.36
N THR A 175 -10.26 -6.57 5.15
CA THR A 175 -9.33 -5.91 4.22
C THR A 175 -10.05 -5.38 2.98
N VAL A 176 -9.75 -4.15 2.62
CA VAL A 176 -10.26 -3.47 1.42
C VAL A 176 -9.07 -3.16 0.51
N THR A 177 -9.15 -3.58 -0.75
CA THR A 177 -8.14 -3.28 -1.76
C THR A 177 -8.60 -2.08 -2.58
N LEU A 178 -7.82 -1.01 -2.51
CA LEU A 178 -8.07 0.24 -3.22
C LEU A 178 -7.14 0.34 -4.43
N TYR A 179 -7.67 0.87 -5.52
CA TYR A 179 -6.93 1.18 -6.73
C TYR A 179 -7.09 2.64 -7.10
N ARG A 180 -6.00 3.23 -7.59
CA ARG A 180 -5.97 4.59 -8.16
C ARG A 180 -5.02 4.61 -9.35
N GLN A 181 -5.43 5.30 -10.42
CA GLN A 181 -4.56 5.49 -11.59
C GLN A 181 -3.35 6.36 -11.23
N SER A 182 -2.18 5.97 -11.74
CA SER A 182 -0.95 6.75 -11.60
C SER A 182 -1.03 8.05 -12.44
N GLY A 183 -0.46 9.13 -11.92
CA GLY A 183 -0.42 10.43 -12.61
C GLY A 183 -1.60 11.37 -12.34
N LEU A 184 -2.60 10.96 -11.54
CA LEU A 184 -3.68 11.87 -11.13
C LEU A 184 -3.22 12.83 -10.03
N PRO A 185 -3.65 14.11 -10.07
CA PRO A 185 -3.29 15.10 -9.05
C PRO A 185 -3.82 14.68 -7.69
N ARG A 186 -3.08 14.97 -6.62
CA ARG A 186 -3.51 14.66 -5.24
C ARG A 186 -4.75 15.50 -4.89
N GLN A 187 -5.74 14.89 -4.24
CA GLN A 187 -6.96 15.62 -3.86
C GLN A 187 -6.67 16.69 -2.81
N ALA A 188 -7.36 17.83 -2.93
CA ALA A 188 -7.19 19.00 -2.06
C ALA A 188 -7.41 18.66 -0.57
N ASN A 189 -8.35 17.76 -0.27
CA ASN A 189 -8.66 17.33 1.10
C ASN A 189 -7.49 16.61 1.80
N THR A 190 -6.49 16.16 1.04
CA THR A 190 -5.32 15.44 1.56
C THR A 190 -4.06 16.31 1.56
N LEU A 191 -4.17 17.56 1.11
CA LEU A 191 -3.11 18.54 1.30
C LEU A 191 -2.98 18.79 2.81
N PRO A 192 -1.75 18.90 3.33
CA PRO A 192 -1.56 19.29 4.72
C PRO A 192 -2.32 20.59 4.93
N VAL A 193 -3.17 20.63 5.96
CA VAL A 193 -3.92 21.83 6.30
C VAL A 193 -2.87 22.83 6.78
N SER A 194 -2.41 23.68 5.86
CA SER A 194 -1.54 24.84 6.10
C SER A 194 -0.31 24.61 6.99
N GLY A 195 0.86 24.43 6.37
CA GLY A 195 2.19 24.84 6.90
C GLY A 195 2.76 24.12 8.13
N GLU A 196 1.99 23.92 9.20
CA GLU A 196 2.46 23.34 10.46
C GLU A 196 2.61 21.82 10.37
N GLU A 197 1.67 21.12 9.72
CA GLU A 197 1.78 19.67 9.53
C GLU A 197 2.87 19.28 8.52
N ALA A 198 3.17 20.14 7.54
CA ALA A 198 4.28 19.93 6.61
C ALA A 198 5.63 20.02 7.34
N ARG A 199 5.78 21.00 8.24
CA ARG A 199 6.95 21.11 9.12
C ARG A 199 7.04 19.93 10.09
N ALA A 200 5.92 19.46 10.64
CA ALA A 200 5.90 18.28 11.52
C ALA A 200 6.34 17.00 10.78
N ALA A 201 5.88 16.77 9.55
CA ALA A 201 6.29 15.63 8.74
C ALA A 201 7.77 15.69 8.34
N GLU A 202 8.28 16.88 8.00
CA GLU A 202 9.71 17.10 7.70
C GLU A 202 10.58 16.89 8.95
N THR A 203 10.11 17.35 10.13
CA THR A 203 10.80 17.06 11.40
C THR A 203 10.73 15.58 11.81
N ALA A 204 9.65 14.87 11.47
CA ALA A 204 9.53 13.44 11.74
C ALA A 204 10.42 12.60 10.80
N ALA A 205 10.53 12.99 9.53
CA ALA A 205 11.46 12.38 8.59
C ALA A 205 12.92 12.64 9.02
N ALA A 206 13.25 13.88 9.40
CA ALA A 206 14.57 14.24 9.94
C ALA A 206 14.87 13.51 11.26
N ALA A 207 13.87 13.30 12.13
CA ALA A 207 14.02 12.54 13.37
C ALA A 207 14.22 11.04 13.11
N ALA A 208 13.57 10.46 12.09
CA ALA A 208 13.79 9.07 11.70
C ALA A 208 15.19 8.86 11.12
N GLU A 209 15.69 9.79 10.32
CA GLU A 209 17.05 9.76 9.79
C GLU A 209 18.10 9.95 10.90
N ALA A 210 17.84 10.85 11.86
CA ALA A 210 18.67 11.00 13.06
C ALA A 210 18.65 9.76 13.97
N ALA A 211 17.50 9.09 14.11
CA ALA A 211 17.38 7.85 14.87
C ALA A 211 18.13 6.68 14.18
N ALA A 212 18.14 6.63 12.85
CA ALA A 212 18.95 5.67 12.10
C ALA A 212 20.45 5.88 12.33
N LEU A 213 20.94 7.13 12.27
CA LEU A 213 22.33 7.47 12.57
C LEU A 213 22.71 7.18 14.04
N ALA A 214 21.79 7.42 14.98
CA ALA A 214 22.00 7.10 16.40
C ALA A 214 22.05 5.58 16.64
N ALA A 215 21.23 4.80 15.92
CA ALA A 215 21.26 3.34 15.99
C ALA A 215 22.61 2.80 15.48
N GLU A 216 23.11 3.29 14.34
CA GLU A 216 24.43 2.89 13.81
C GLU A 216 25.58 3.26 14.76
N ALA A 217 25.52 4.44 15.38
CA ALA A 217 26.51 4.87 16.38
C ALA A 217 26.50 3.99 17.65
N SER A 218 25.33 3.47 18.04
CA SER A 218 25.19 2.58 19.20
C SER A 218 25.77 1.19 18.95
N VAL A 219 25.62 0.66 17.73
CA VAL A 219 26.21 -0.62 17.30
C VAL A 219 27.73 -0.54 17.31
N ALA A 220 28.32 0.55 16.83
CA ALA A 220 29.77 0.75 16.83
C ALA A 220 30.39 0.79 18.25
N LYS A 221 29.68 1.37 19.23
CA LYS A 221 30.11 1.38 20.64
C LYS A 221 30.02 0.00 21.29
N CYS A 222 29.00 -0.79 20.93
CA CYS A 222 28.80 -2.12 21.49
C CYS A 222 29.90 -3.11 21.06
N VAL A 223 30.41 -2.99 19.82
CA VAL A 223 31.53 -3.80 19.32
C VAL A 223 32.83 -3.53 20.09
N ARG A 224 33.14 -2.26 20.42
CA ARG A 224 34.34 -1.92 21.19
C ARG A 224 34.30 -2.40 22.65
N LYS A 225 33.12 -2.36 23.29
CA LYS A 225 32.97 -2.86 24.66
C LYS A 225 33.17 -4.38 24.74
N ARG A 226 32.80 -5.12 23.69
CA ARG A 226 32.98 -6.58 23.61
C ARG A 226 34.43 -7.00 23.34
N ALA A 227 35.22 -6.18 22.64
CA ALA A 227 36.64 -6.43 22.41
C ALA A 227 37.53 -6.25 23.66
N GLY A 228 37.04 -5.54 24.69
CA GLY A 228 37.76 -5.35 25.97
C GLY A 228 37.47 -6.41 27.03
N GLN A 229 36.48 -7.28 26.80
CA GLN A 229 36.16 -8.38 27.71
C GLN A 229 37.05 -9.56 27.35
N GLN A 230 38.25 -9.59 27.94
CA GLN A 230 39.15 -10.72 27.81
C GLN A 230 38.38 -12.01 28.17
N PRO A 231 38.40 -13.05 27.31
CA PRO A 231 37.78 -14.32 27.65
C PRO A 231 38.47 -14.83 28.92
N MET A 232 37.69 -15.07 29.97
CA MET A 232 38.23 -15.65 31.20
C MET A 232 38.83 -17.00 30.81
N VAL A 233 40.14 -17.13 30.97
CA VAL A 233 40.87 -18.35 30.63
C VAL A 233 40.39 -19.44 31.57
N GLU A 234 39.61 -20.35 31.01
CA GLU A 234 39.03 -21.51 31.67
C GLU A 234 40.17 -22.46 32.07
N GLY A 235 40.66 -22.33 33.31
CA GLY A 235 41.80 -23.13 33.78
C GLY A 235 42.40 -22.79 35.14
N GLN A 236 42.09 -21.64 35.77
CA GLN A 236 42.55 -21.36 37.14
C GLN A 236 41.61 -22.02 38.16
N ARG A 237 41.87 -23.28 38.49
CA ARG A 237 41.36 -23.87 39.75
C ARG A 237 42.10 -23.19 40.91
N PRO A 238 41.39 -22.60 41.89
CA PRO A 238 42.03 -22.09 43.09
C PRO A 238 42.69 -23.25 43.86
N PRO A 239 43.85 -23.01 44.49
CA PRO A 239 44.52 -24.03 45.27
C PRO A 239 43.63 -24.44 46.45
N GLU A 240 43.42 -25.75 46.60
CA GLU A 240 42.69 -26.32 47.71
C GLU A 240 43.45 -26.00 49.00
N PHE A 241 42.85 -25.15 49.84
CA PHE A 241 43.32 -24.91 51.19
C PHE A 241 43.10 -26.19 51.99
N SER A 242 44.14 -27.02 52.11
CA SER A 242 44.21 -28.07 53.12
C SER A 242 44.19 -27.43 54.51
N VAL A 243 43.10 -27.60 55.22
CA VAL A 243 42.98 -27.31 56.65
C VAL A 243 43.35 -28.58 57.40
N LEU A 244 44.41 -28.48 58.20
CA LEU A 244 44.88 -29.48 59.18
C LEU A 244 43.92 -29.59 60.37
#